data_AF-A0A9E6TYE3-F1
#
_entry.id   AF-A0A9E6TYE3-F1
#
_cell.length_a   1.000
_cell.length_b   1.000
_cell.length_c   1.000
_cell.angle_alpha   90.00
_cell.angle_beta   90.00
_cell.angle_gamma   90.00
#
_symmetry.space_group_name_H-M   'P 1'
#
loop_
_entity.id
_entity.type
_entity.pdbx_description
1 polymer ?
#
loop_
_entity_poly.entity_id
_entity_poly.type
_entity_poly.pdbx_seq_one_letter_code
_entity_poly.pdbx_strand_id
1 'polypeptide(L)'
;MKKTIIATFAGLGWLSACSVLPPAQPPLATLKLYPVPSAHVLTLAEVDGAGTSDGDQAQVIPGAHRIAVSLRPPTADRPACTLALQYANFEAGQVYGIFEGDWNGAPTLFLKGARGEILDSRKVAQCALPG
;
A
#
# COMPACT_ATOMS: atom_id res chain seq x y z
N MET A 1 -25.96 13.23 72.16
CA MET A 1 -26.79 12.16 71.54
C MET A 1 -26.11 11.79 70.21
N LYS A 2 -25.13 10.90 70.17
CA LYS A 2 -25.23 9.42 70.09
C LYS A 2 -26.03 8.95 68.85
N LYS A 3 -25.32 8.60 67.77
CA LYS A 3 -25.62 7.48 66.87
C LYS A 3 -24.42 7.14 65.98
N THR A 4 -23.66 6.17 66.45
CA THR A 4 -22.72 5.33 65.70
C THR A 4 -23.50 4.45 64.73
N ILE A 5 -23.07 4.36 63.47
CA ILE A 5 -23.47 3.29 62.54
C ILE A 5 -22.18 2.70 61.95
N ILE A 6 -21.91 1.47 62.35
CA ILE A 6 -20.89 0.58 61.78
C ILE A 6 -21.58 -0.14 60.61
N ALA A 7 -21.01 -0.06 59.41
CA ALA A 7 -21.40 -0.91 58.29
C ALA A 7 -20.12 -1.48 57.65
N THR A 8 -19.74 -2.64 58.17
CA THR A 8 -18.78 -3.57 57.60
C THR A 8 -19.29 -4.02 56.23
N PHE A 9 -18.61 -3.67 55.15
CA PHE A 9 -18.81 -4.32 53.85
C PHE A 9 -17.48 -4.86 53.34
N ALA A 10 -17.50 -6.18 53.19
CA ALA A 10 -16.41 -7.05 52.81
C ALA A 10 -15.76 -6.61 51.50
N GLY A 11 -14.43 -6.76 51.46
CA GLY A 11 -13.58 -6.36 50.37
C GLY A 11 -14.04 -6.89 49.01
N LEU A 12 -14.30 -5.96 48.09
CA LEU A 12 -14.28 -6.25 46.66
C LEU A 12 -12.82 -6.43 46.24
N GLY A 13 -12.47 -7.67 45.91
CA GLY A 13 -11.18 -8.02 45.32
C GLY A 13 -10.92 -7.21 44.06
N TRP A 14 -9.76 -6.55 44.05
CA TRP A 14 -9.20 -5.91 42.87
C TRP A 14 -8.81 -6.98 41.85
N LEU A 15 -9.69 -7.25 40.88
CA LEU A 15 -9.30 -7.91 39.64
C LEU A 15 -8.71 -6.86 38.71
N SER A 16 -7.52 -6.35 39.04
CA SER A 16 -6.68 -5.60 38.10
C SER A 16 -6.05 -6.58 37.12
N ALA A 17 -6.87 -7.11 36.22
CA ALA A 17 -6.37 -7.76 35.02
C ALA A 17 -5.81 -6.68 34.09
N CYS A 18 -4.55 -6.30 34.28
CA CYS A 18 -3.79 -5.60 33.25
C CYS A 18 -3.58 -6.59 32.10
N SER A 19 -4.54 -6.66 31.19
CA SER A 19 -4.30 -7.20 29.85
C SER A 19 -3.19 -6.35 29.24
N VAL A 20 -1.99 -6.93 29.13
CA VAL A 20 -0.88 -6.41 28.33
C VAL A 20 -1.39 -6.33 26.89
N LEU A 21 -1.87 -5.14 26.51
CA LEU A 21 -2.32 -4.89 25.16
C LEU A 21 -1.09 -4.94 24.26
N PRO A 22 -1.07 -5.77 23.21
CA PRO A 22 0.02 -5.77 22.25
C PRO A 22 0.20 -4.34 21.70
N PRO A 23 1.45 -3.89 21.48
CA PRO A 23 1.67 -2.59 20.86
C PRO A 23 0.92 -2.55 19.52
N ALA A 24 0.17 -1.47 19.29
CA ALA A 24 -0.54 -1.26 18.04
C ALA A 24 0.47 -1.35 16.88
N GLN A 25 0.17 -2.17 15.88
CA GLN A 25 1.01 -2.22 14.68
C GLN A 25 0.96 -0.84 14.01
N PRO A 26 2.10 -0.30 13.55
CA PRO A 26 2.11 0.97 12.84
C PRO A 26 1.19 0.87 11.62
N PRO A 27 0.42 1.93 11.30
CA PRO A 27 -0.45 1.90 10.14
C PRO A 27 0.38 1.70 8.88
N LEU A 28 -0.04 0.80 8.01
CA LEU A 28 0.62 0.54 6.73
C LEU A 28 0.19 1.57 5.68
N ALA A 29 1.05 1.84 4.71
CA ALA A 29 0.68 2.55 3.50
C ALA A 29 0.04 1.56 2.51
N THR A 30 -0.91 2.03 1.71
CA THR A 30 -1.61 1.21 0.71
C THR A 30 -1.16 1.60 -0.69
N LEU A 31 -0.65 0.65 -1.44
CA LEU A 31 -0.45 0.73 -2.90
C LEU A 31 -1.71 0.20 -3.58
N LYS A 32 -2.23 0.92 -4.57
CA LYS A 32 -3.42 0.50 -5.32
C LYS A 32 -3.29 0.78 -6.81
N LEU A 33 -3.64 -0.21 -7.63
CA LEU A 33 -3.86 0.00 -9.05
C LEU A 33 -5.18 0.72 -9.26
N TYR A 34 -5.15 1.83 -10.00
CA TYR A 34 -6.37 2.54 -10.38
C TYR A 34 -6.89 2.03 -11.73
N PRO A 35 -8.18 1.66 -11.82
CA PRO A 35 -8.79 1.21 -13.06
C PRO A 35 -9.07 2.42 -13.95
N VAL A 36 -8.03 2.88 -14.65
CA VAL A 36 -8.16 3.85 -15.74
C VAL A 36 -8.06 3.12 -17.07
N PRO A 37 -8.68 3.65 -18.15
CA PRO A 37 -8.44 3.15 -19.49
C PRO A 37 -6.93 3.13 -19.76
N SER A 38 -6.40 1.94 -19.99
CA SER A 38 -4.98 1.65 -20.10
C SER A 38 -4.74 0.84 -21.35
N ALA A 39 -3.55 0.97 -21.92
CA ALA A 39 -3.15 0.16 -23.06
C ALA A 39 -2.80 -1.27 -22.62
N HIS A 40 -2.51 -1.46 -21.33
CA HIS A 40 -2.12 -2.72 -20.72
C HIS A 40 -3.02 -3.08 -19.52
N VAL A 41 -3.18 -4.38 -19.28
CA VAL A 41 -3.67 -4.88 -18.01
C VAL A 41 -2.53 -4.81 -17.01
N LEU A 42 -2.69 -3.97 -15.99
CA LEU A 42 -1.70 -3.78 -14.94
C LEU A 42 -1.90 -4.80 -13.82
N THR A 43 -0.80 -5.26 -13.23
CA THR A 43 -0.80 -6.08 -12.02
C THR A 43 0.40 -5.68 -11.17
N LEU A 44 0.20 -5.42 -9.89
CA LEU A 44 1.28 -5.38 -8.90
C LEU A 44 1.92 -6.76 -8.89
N ALA A 45 3.20 -6.82 -9.23
CA ALA A 45 3.93 -8.08 -9.31
C ALA A 45 4.68 -8.29 -8.00
N GLU A 46 5.48 -7.31 -7.60
CA GLU A 46 6.35 -7.40 -6.43
C GLU A 46 6.45 -6.07 -5.69
N VAL A 47 6.66 -6.14 -4.38
CA VAL A 47 7.14 -5.04 -3.56
C VAL A 47 8.43 -5.49 -2.89
N ASP A 48 9.52 -4.76 -3.12
CA ASP A 48 10.86 -5.09 -2.62
C ASP A 48 11.32 -6.53 -2.95
N GLY A 49 10.89 -7.04 -4.11
CA GLY A 49 11.19 -8.40 -4.57
C GLY A 49 10.30 -9.49 -3.97
N ALA A 50 9.35 -9.14 -3.09
CA ALA A 50 8.34 -10.06 -2.60
C ALA A 50 7.08 -9.99 -3.47
N GLY A 51 6.63 -11.14 -3.98
CA GLY A 51 5.43 -11.23 -4.80
C GLY A 51 4.17 -10.78 -4.06
N THR A 52 3.25 -10.10 -4.75
CA THR A 52 1.98 -9.64 -4.16
C THR A 52 0.85 -10.64 -4.42
N SER A 53 0.03 -10.94 -3.40
CA SER A 53 -1.07 -11.91 -3.50
C SER A 53 -2.28 -11.39 -4.29
N ASP A 54 -2.63 -10.12 -4.10
CA ASP A 54 -3.90 -9.56 -4.57
C ASP A 54 -3.81 -9.02 -5.99
N GLY A 55 -2.60 -8.72 -6.48
CA GLY A 55 -2.34 -8.19 -7.83
C GLY A 55 -2.84 -6.77 -8.09
N ASP A 56 -3.83 -6.28 -7.35
CA ASP A 56 -4.42 -4.94 -7.53
C ASP A 56 -4.08 -3.98 -6.38
N GLN A 57 -3.62 -4.52 -5.25
CA GLN A 57 -3.23 -3.75 -4.08
C GLN A 57 -2.11 -4.44 -3.30
N ALA A 58 -1.35 -3.66 -2.55
CA ALA A 58 -0.38 -4.15 -1.59
C ALA A 58 -0.27 -3.20 -0.40
N GLN A 59 0.14 -3.71 0.76
CA GLN A 59 0.45 -2.88 1.92
C GLN A 59 1.95 -2.84 2.14
N VAL A 60 2.47 -1.66 2.43
CA VAL A 60 3.90 -1.44 2.67
C VAL A 60 4.10 -0.68 3.97
N ILE A 61 5.22 -0.92 4.63
CA ILE A 61 5.59 -0.14 5.80
C ILE A 61 5.94 1.30 5.38
N PRO A 62 5.96 2.27 6.31
CA PRO A 62 6.47 3.59 5.99
C PRO A 62 7.96 3.55 5.63
N GLY A 63 8.36 4.33 4.63
CA GLY A 63 9.75 4.42 4.16
C GLY A 63 9.92 4.20 2.66
N ALA A 64 11.08 3.68 2.28
CA ALA A 64 11.49 3.54 0.89
C ALA A 64 11.13 2.15 0.35
N HIS A 65 10.47 2.13 -0.82
CA HIS A 65 10.05 0.89 -1.47
C HIS A 65 10.27 0.94 -2.97
N ARG A 66 10.57 -0.24 -3.53
CA ARG A 66 10.57 -0.51 -4.97
C ARG A 66 9.36 -1.36 -5.31
N ILE A 67 8.56 -0.88 -6.26
CA ILE A 67 7.33 -1.53 -6.70
C ILE A 67 7.52 -2.02 -8.13
N ALA A 68 7.42 -3.33 -8.33
CA ALA A 68 7.40 -3.93 -9.66
C ALA A 68 5.94 -4.09 -10.13
N VAL A 69 5.65 -3.56 -11.31
CA VAL A 69 4.34 -3.64 -11.94
C VAL A 69 4.50 -4.43 -13.23
N SER A 70 3.69 -5.48 -13.39
CA SER A 70 3.56 -6.23 -14.62
C SER A 70 2.53 -5.54 -15.52
N LEU A 71 2.92 -5.29 -16.76
CA LEU A 71 2.11 -4.73 -17.83
C LEU A 71 1.89 -5.85 -18.83
N ARG A 72 0.67 -6.39 -18.85
CA ARG A 72 0.28 -7.42 -19.79
C ARG A 72 -0.49 -6.78 -20.96
N PRO A 73 -0.12 -7.05 -22.21
CA PRO A 73 -0.93 -6.62 -23.34
C PRO A 73 -2.34 -7.25 -23.27
N PRO A 74 -3.37 -6.55 -23.77
CA PRO A 74 -4.75 -7.04 -23.75
C PRO A 74 -4.89 -8.31 -24.60
N THR A 75 -4.10 -8.41 -25.66
CA THR A 75 -3.94 -9.59 -26.51
C THR A 75 -2.74 -10.42 -26.07
N ALA A 76 -2.83 -11.74 -26.20
CA ALA A 76 -1.76 -12.68 -25.82
C ALA A 76 -0.64 -12.80 -26.87
N ASP A 77 -0.53 -11.85 -27.79
CA ASP A 77 0.44 -11.83 -28.90
C ASP A 77 1.84 -11.37 -28.46
N ARG A 78 1.93 -10.72 -27.30
CA ARG A 78 3.18 -10.20 -26.75
C ARG A 78 3.34 -10.65 -25.28
N PRO A 79 4.58 -10.90 -24.83
CA PRO A 79 4.82 -11.24 -23.43
C PRO A 79 4.49 -10.06 -22.52
N ALA A 80 4.20 -10.35 -21.25
CA ALA A 80 4.12 -9.32 -20.23
C ALA A 80 5.50 -8.69 -20.00
N CYS A 81 5.52 -7.42 -19.62
CA CYS A 81 6.72 -6.68 -19.26
C CYS A 81 6.60 -6.17 -17.83
N THR A 82 7.72 -6.12 -17.11
CA THR A 82 7.74 -5.59 -15.74
C THR A 82 8.51 -4.27 -15.68
N LEU A 83 7.89 -3.23 -15.11
CA LEU A 83 8.52 -1.94 -14.83
C LEU A 83 8.62 -1.71 -13.33
N ALA A 84 9.69 -1.05 -12.89
CA ALA A 84 9.93 -0.73 -11.49
C ALA A 84 9.75 0.75 -11.20
N LEU A 85 8.80 1.06 -10.30
CA LEU A 85 8.62 2.37 -9.67
C LEU A 85 9.35 2.39 -8.32
N GLN A 86 9.80 3.56 -7.88
CA GLN A 86 10.54 3.73 -6.63
C GLN A 86 10.11 5.01 -5.93
N TYR A 87 9.90 4.94 -4.62
CA TYR A 87 9.63 6.12 -3.82
C TYR A 87 10.15 5.94 -2.39
N ALA A 88 10.72 6.99 -1.84
CA ALA A 88 11.50 6.93 -0.59
C ALA A 88 10.67 7.18 0.68
N ASN A 89 9.48 7.77 0.54
CA ASN A 89 8.77 8.37 1.68
C ASN A 89 7.30 7.94 1.72
N PHE A 90 7.04 6.63 1.67
CA PHE A 90 5.70 6.11 1.96
C PHE A 90 5.34 6.44 3.41
N GLU A 91 4.12 6.93 3.62
CA GLU A 91 3.63 7.37 4.92
C GLU A 91 2.48 6.48 5.40
N ALA A 92 2.46 6.23 6.71
CA ALA A 92 1.46 5.41 7.37
C ALA A 92 0.03 5.90 7.10
N GLY A 93 -0.88 4.98 6.74
CA GLY A 93 -2.29 5.28 6.51
C GLY A 93 -2.60 6.05 5.22
N GLN A 94 -1.59 6.33 4.38
CA GLN A 94 -1.80 6.97 3.09
C GLN A 94 -2.07 5.93 1.98
N VAL A 95 -2.78 6.38 0.94
CA VAL A 95 -3.05 5.59 -0.27
C VAL A 95 -2.29 6.20 -1.43
N TYR A 96 -1.56 5.35 -2.15
CA TYR A 96 -0.75 5.70 -3.30
C TYR A 96 -1.30 4.98 -4.53
N GLY A 97 -1.51 5.76 -5.59
CA GLY A 97 -2.10 5.27 -6.82
C GLY A 97 -1.05 4.92 -7.85
N ILE A 98 -1.23 3.77 -8.49
CA ILE A 98 -0.45 3.36 -9.66
C ILE A 98 -1.41 3.25 -10.84
N PHE A 99 -1.04 3.87 -11.96
CA PHE A 99 -1.84 3.83 -13.18
C PHE A 99 -0.98 4.04 -14.42
N GLU A 100 -1.46 3.55 -15.56
CA GLU A 100 -0.93 3.90 -16.87
C GLU A 100 -1.72 5.10 -17.41
N GLY A 101 -1.02 6.04 -18.01
CA GLY A 101 -1.63 7.18 -18.69
C GLY A 101 -0.74 7.72 -19.80
N ASP A 102 -1.11 8.86 -20.36
CA ASP A 102 -0.31 9.57 -21.35
C ASP A 102 0.53 10.68 -20.69
N TRP A 103 1.80 10.77 -21.05
CA TRP A 103 2.65 11.91 -20.75
C TRP A 103 3.26 12.46 -22.04
N ASN A 104 2.77 13.60 -22.50
CA ASN A 104 3.25 14.26 -23.73
C ASN A 104 3.22 13.32 -24.96
N GLY A 105 2.16 12.53 -25.13
CA GLY A 105 1.99 11.60 -26.24
C GLY A 105 2.72 10.26 -26.08
N ALA A 106 3.25 9.96 -24.89
CA ALA A 106 3.93 8.70 -24.58
C ALA A 106 3.21 7.93 -23.45
N PRO A 107 2.84 6.65 -23.67
CA PRO A 107 2.34 5.78 -22.62
C PRO A 107 3.33 5.67 -21.46
N THR A 108 2.87 5.99 -20.26
CA THR A 108 3.70 6.16 -19.06
C THR A 108 2.99 5.53 -17.87
N LEU A 109 3.74 4.74 -17.11
CA LEU A 109 3.33 4.23 -15.81
C LEU A 109 3.69 5.27 -14.75
N PHE A 110 2.72 5.63 -13.90
CA PHE A 110 2.87 6.63 -12.86
C PHE A 110 2.69 6.04 -11.47
N LEU A 111 3.45 6.55 -10.51
CA LEU A 111 3.16 6.49 -9.09
C LEU A 111 2.68 7.86 -8.64
N LYS A 112 1.52 7.91 -7.99
CA LYS A 112 0.87 9.12 -7.53
C LYS A 112 0.64 9.08 -6.03
N GLY A 113 0.97 10.17 -5.35
CA GLY A 113 0.75 10.36 -3.93
C GLY A 113 -0.71 10.66 -3.59
N ALA A 114 -1.00 10.71 -2.28
CA ALA A 114 -2.34 10.94 -1.76
C ALA A 114 -2.92 12.32 -2.13
N ARG A 115 -2.06 13.33 -2.38
CA ARG A 115 -2.48 14.68 -2.80
C ARG A 115 -2.49 14.84 -4.31
N GLY A 116 -2.17 13.77 -5.02
CA GLY A 116 -2.15 13.70 -6.45
C GLY A 116 -0.87 14.15 -7.13
N GLU A 117 0.19 14.33 -6.35
CA GLU A 117 1.54 14.55 -6.87
C GLU A 117 2.06 13.31 -7.61
N ILE A 118 2.82 13.50 -8.70
CA ILE A 118 3.55 12.41 -9.34
C ILE A 118 4.85 12.20 -8.57
N LEU A 119 5.00 11.01 -7.99
CA LEU A 119 6.14 10.64 -7.15
C LEU A 119 7.22 9.90 -7.95
N ASP A 120 6.81 9.13 -8.96
CA ASP A 120 7.70 8.47 -9.89
C ASP A 120 6.98 8.17 -11.22
N SER A 121 7.74 7.96 -12.29
CA SER A 121 7.17 7.56 -13.60
C SER A 121 8.14 6.75 -14.46
N ARG A 122 7.61 5.88 -15.32
CA ARG A 122 8.37 5.08 -16.30
C ARG A 122 7.67 5.08 -17.64
N LYS A 123 8.44 5.33 -18.71
CA LYS A 123 7.91 5.18 -20.08
C LYS A 123 7.65 3.72 -20.36
N VAL A 124 6.43 3.39 -20.77
CA VAL A 124 6.05 2.01 -21.11
C VAL A 124 6.75 1.53 -22.39
N ALA A 125 7.22 2.45 -23.24
CA ALA A 125 8.06 2.11 -24.40
C ALA A 125 9.34 1.31 -24.04
N GLN A 126 9.81 1.34 -22.78
CA GLN A 126 10.90 0.49 -22.31
C GLN A 126 10.56 -1.01 -22.41
N CYS A 127 9.28 -1.36 -22.38
CA CYS A 127 8.78 -2.72 -22.59
C CYS A 127 8.78 -3.19 -24.05
N ALA A 128 9.08 -2.30 -25.00
CA ALA A 128 9.13 -2.64 -26.42
C ALA A 128 10.56 -2.97 -26.91
N LEU A 129 11.58 -2.75 -26.08
CA LEU A 129 12.96 -3.07 -26.44
C LEU A 129 13.27 -4.53 -26.06
N PRO A 130 13.88 -5.33 -26.96
CA PRO A 130 14.45 -6.60 -26.57
C PRO A 130 15.60 -6.32 -25.58
N GLY A 131 15.49 -6.87 -24.37
CA GLY A 131 16.58 -6.91 -23.40
C GLY A 131 17.71 -7.82 -23.84
#